data_AF-A0A7C5M9H9-F1
#
_entry.id   AF-A0A7C5M9H9-F1
#
_cell.length_a   1.000
_cell.length_b   1.000
_cell.length_c   1.000
_cell.angle_alpha   90.00
_cell.angle_beta   90.00
_cell.angle_gamma   90.00
#
_symmetry.space_group_name_H-M   'P 1'
#
loop_
_entity.id
_entity.type
_entity.pdbx_description
1 polymer ?
#
loop_
_entity_poly.entity_id
_entity_poly.type
_entity_poly.pdbx_seq_one_letter_code
_entity_poly.pdbx_strand_id
1 'polypeptide(L)'
;MQALFFTMMQYPPVLHEKFCWIFWAKMAILFMAEPRQSNLQKKISTRRFSRFQDKQTFEFRHGRKMKNFSLKAVFIAATFFLIGGGAPQARINRPYEVQTVKAANFPNFVGVQVNHLALFRFEAQTATWKVIPFQIDPVTSSGSYFGTPTGVLHATDELVFLLRDAGDEAPQTSWPAGWGTPVSRYEIQIQDGLENSTGYVYLTRLPSAAEYSGEDLISADRQQDKILSQNYLMGFHPQNGLPVELSVSEANGGDGQDILDRLKIHIVGTVSIFGQPVSIPINEENSIFKAPEDSVAVNPLYLDGPVHVVRDFLIQIRLDLGPSVGILPLPGIYTLRMHFYPYSMMVSLPNVDLSPLQSFGGKLDQIRFSFDYNPHAAGMTFMNPSNTLTVDGKPDVVNPTVQPGQLNWMMVSGAPGTVLHLALVPQIGQQQLLYYHDNLQSNGMGLDGTQDTGDLVAIGDSGFLIKGNITSGTLSFLSYSFFLPGSFSRQEAETLYQNLQNPPVLSYRFQQNATSVASEGTAPRRPILQVYPNPFSLRHSRGVLRLIVPRSSTAGALRLTNILGQEVFRRRLSAAEPRTISLDISQLHLPPGIYWIALQTRDRVLRQKLLILP
;
A
#
# COMPACT_ATOMS: atom_id res chain seq x y z
N MET A 1 20.67 46.38 -26.79
CA MET A 1 19.42 46.30 -25.99
C MET A 1 18.57 47.59 -26.05
N GLN A 2 19.13 48.80 -25.94
CA GLN A 2 18.34 50.05 -26.11
C GLN A 2 17.73 50.25 -27.51
N ALA A 3 18.35 49.70 -28.57
CA ALA A 3 17.81 49.77 -29.93
C ALA A 3 16.61 48.82 -30.20
N LEU A 4 16.40 47.79 -29.36
CA LEU A 4 15.19 46.93 -29.45
C LEU A 4 13.99 47.52 -28.71
N PHE A 5 14.25 48.40 -27.74
CA PHE A 5 13.22 49.04 -26.91
C PHE A 5 12.41 50.09 -27.70
N PHE A 6 13.05 50.74 -28.69
CA PHE A 6 12.40 51.78 -29.50
C PHE A 6 11.46 51.21 -30.58
N THR A 7 11.69 49.98 -31.04
CA THR A 7 10.87 49.34 -32.09
C THR A 7 9.57 48.72 -31.54
N MET A 8 9.51 48.39 -30.24
CA MET A 8 8.32 47.80 -29.61
C MET A 8 7.24 48.82 -29.21
N MET A 9 7.57 50.11 -29.05
CA MET A 9 6.57 51.15 -28.75
C MET A 9 5.77 51.65 -29.96
N GLN A 10 5.98 51.09 -31.16
CA GLN A 10 5.28 51.51 -32.38
C GLN A 10 4.15 50.56 -32.83
N TYR A 11 3.88 49.46 -32.13
CA TYR A 11 2.75 48.58 -32.46
C TYR A 11 1.53 48.85 -31.57
N PRO A 12 0.31 48.90 -32.14
CA PRO A 12 -0.89 49.23 -31.39
C PRO A 12 -1.25 48.14 -30.35
N PRO A 13 -1.88 48.50 -29.22
CA PRO A 13 -2.27 47.59 -28.12
C PRO A 13 -3.06 46.34 -28.56
N VAL A 14 -3.72 46.41 -29.72
CA VAL A 14 -4.55 45.36 -30.31
C VAL A 14 -3.72 44.13 -30.75
N LEU A 15 -2.43 44.29 -31.06
CA LEU A 15 -1.55 43.15 -31.36
C LEU A 15 -1.10 42.41 -30.09
N HIS A 16 -0.98 43.10 -28.95
CA HIS A 16 -0.64 42.49 -27.67
C HIS A 16 -1.78 41.55 -27.18
N GLU A 17 -3.03 42.00 -27.29
CA GLU A 17 -4.21 41.15 -26.98
C GLU A 17 -4.33 39.95 -27.93
N LYS A 18 -4.16 40.15 -29.25
CA LYS A 18 -4.25 39.05 -30.23
C LYS A 18 -3.09 38.05 -30.10
N PHE A 19 -1.90 38.50 -29.68
CA PHE A 19 -0.76 37.62 -29.43
C PHE A 19 -0.87 36.85 -28.13
N CYS A 20 -1.34 37.48 -27.05
CA CYS A 20 -1.73 36.77 -25.83
C CYS A 20 -2.76 35.69 -26.18
N TRP A 21 -3.76 35.99 -27.03
CA TRP A 21 -4.74 35.00 -27.49
C TRP A 21 -4.14 33.84 -28.30
N ILE A 22 -3.12 34.05 -29.15
CA ILE A 22 -2.48 32.96 -29.92
C ILE A 22 -1.57 32.11 -29.01
N PHE A 23 -0.86 32.73 -28.08
CA PHE A 23 -0.06 32.03 -27.06
C PHE A 23 -0.97 31.24 -26.11
N TRP A 24 -2.06 31.85 -25.65
CA TRP A 24 -3.12 31.19 -24.85
C TRP A 24 -3.85 30.11 -25.64
N ALA A 25 -4.13 30.28 -26.93
CA ALA A 25 -4.76 29.24 -27.75
C ALA A 25 -3.82 28.06 -27.98
N LYS A 26 -2.52 28.29 -28.21
CA LYS A 26 -1.52 27.21 -28.32
C LYS A 26 -1.30 26.47 -27.01
N MET A 27 -1.41 27.16 -25.87
CA MET A 27 -1.37 26.54 -24.54
C MET A 27 -2.68 25.80 -24.21
N ALA A 28 -3.85 26.41 -24.43
CA ALA A 28 -5.16 25.82 -24.14
C ALA A 28 -5.49 24.58 -25.00
N ILE A 29 -5.02 24.53 -26.25
CA ILE A 29 -5.15 23.34 -27.12
C ILE A 29 -4.34 22.15 -26.58
N LEU A 30 -3.30 22.40 -25.77
CA LEU A 30 -2.39 21.36 -25.29
C LEU A 30 -2.82 20.69 -23.97
N PHE A 31 -3.66 21.35 -23.16
CA PHE A 31 -4.06 20.84 -21.84
C PHE A 31 -5.52 20.37 -21.76
N MET A 32 -6.28 20.45 -22.86
CA MET A 32 -7.61 19.82 -23.00
C MET A 32 -7.57 18.34 -23.44
N ALA A 33 -6.38 17.74 -23.56
CA ALA A 33 -6.24 16.31 -23.77
C ALA A 33 -6.13 15.60 -22.41
N GLU A 34 -7.27 15.24 -21.82
CA GLU A 34 -7.28 14.25 -20.73
C GLU A 34 -6.53 12.98 -21.19
N PRO A 35 -5.69 12.37 -20.34
CA PRO A 35 -5.13 11.07 -20.67
C PRO A 35 -6.28 10.04 -20.63
N ARG A 36 -6.78 9.63 -21.81
CA ARG A 36 -7.52 8.37 -21.93
C ARG A 36 -6.56 7.24 -21.50
N GLN A 37 -6.67 6.81 -20.25
CA GLN A 37 -5.96 5.62 -19.78
C GLN A 37 -6.48 4.39 -20.52
N SER A 38 -5.71 3.93 -21.52
CA SER A 38 -6.01 2.71 -22.25
C SER A 38 -5.48 1.49 -21.47
N ASN A 39 -6.40 0.58 -21.17
CA ASN A 39 -6.15 -0.77 -20.65
C ASN A 39 -5.02 -1.50 -21.40
N LEU A 40 -3.83 -1.62 -20.80
CA LEU A 40 -2.74 -2.44 -21.34
C LEU A 40 -1.81 -3.02 -20.26
N GLN A 41 -2.36 -3.54 -19.16
CA GLN A 41 -1.60 -4.32 -18.17
C GLN A 41 -1.65 -5.85 -18.36
N LYS A 42 -2.20 -6.37 -19.47
CA LYS A 42 -2.45 -7.82 -19.61
C LYS A 42 -1.37 -8.65 -20.31
N LYS A 43 -0.13 -8.16 -20.51
CA LYS A 43 0.81 -8.86 -21.41
C LYS A 43 2.29 -8.93 -21.06
N ILE A 44 2.69 -8.76 -19.80
CA ILE A 44 4.08 -9.01 -19.38
C ILE A 44 4.10 -9.85 -18.10
N SER A 45 3.69 -11.12 -18.19
CA SER A 45 3.93 -12.11 -17.13
C SER A 45 4.11 -13.51 -17.72
N THR A 46 5.07 -13.67 -18.62
CA THR A 46 5.67 -14.99 -18.91
C THR A 46 6.83 -14.81 -19.89
N ARG A 47 8.07 -14.82 -19.39
CA ARG A 47 9.23 -15.33 -20.13
C ARG A 47 10.39 -15.65 -19.17
N ARG A 48 10.44 -16.95 -18.84
CA ARG A 48 11.57 -17.82 -18.49
C ARG A 48 12.91 -17.16 -18.14
N PHE A 49 13.43 -17.51 -16.97
CA PHE A 49 14.85 -17.82 -16.79
C PHE A 49 14.99 -19.30 -16.40
N SER A 50 15.63 -20.07 -17.28
CA SER A 50 16.13 -21.41 -17.04
C SER A 50 17.60 -21.42 -17.44
N ARG A 51 18.43 -22.11 -16.65
CA ARG A 51 19.88 -22.36 -16.79
C ARG A 51 20.76 -21.36 -16.01
N PHE A 52 21.25 -21.82 -14.86
CA PHE A 52 22.68 -22.13 -14.67
C PHE A 52 22.79 -23.14 -13.51
N GLN A 53 23.16 -24.37 -13.83
CA GLN A 53 23.59 -25.41 -12.89
C GLN A 53 24.87 -26.00 -13.49
N ASP A 54 26.00 -25.82 -12.81
CA ASP A 54 27.17 -26.70 -12.89
C ASP A 54 27.90 -26.57 -11.53
N LYS A 55 27.81 -27.62 -10.72
CA LYS A 55 28.87 -28.63 -10.48
C LYS A 55 30.06 -28.11 -9.68
N GLN A 56 30.10 -28.46 -8.39
CA GLN A 56 31.32 -28.97 -7.77
C GLN A 56 30.98 -30.09 -6.76
N THR A 57 31.45 -31.29 -7.09
CA THR A 57 31.54 -32.48 -6.22
C THR A 57 32.93 -32.50 -5.58
N PHE A 58 33.00 -32.67 -4.26
CA PHE A 58 34.23 -33.09 -3.58
C PHE A 58 33.94 -34.37 -2.77
N GLU A 59 34.53 -35.47 -3.23
CA GLU A 59 34.67 -36.72 -2.48
C GLU A 59 35.91 -36.62 -1.57
N PHE A 60 35.79 -37.12 -0.33
CA PHE A 60 36.95 -37.58 0.43
C PHE A 60 36.62 -38.93 1.08
N ARG A 61 37.34 -39.97 0.68
CA ARG A 61 37.35 -41.28 1.36
C ARG A 61 38.72 -41.55 2.00
N HIS A 62 38.65 -41.78 3.31
CA HIS A 62 39.28 -42.85 4.10
C HIS A 62 40.79 -42.87 4.36
N GLY A 63 41.11 -42.86 5.67
CA GLY A 63 41.81 -44.01 6.27
C GLY A 63 42.74 -43.72 7.45
N ARG A 64 42.37 -44.13 8.67
CA ARG A 64 43.03 -45.22 9.46
C ARG A 64 42.71 -45.18 10.98
N LYS A 65 42.18 -46.32 11.45
CA LYS A 65 42.40 -47.09 12.69
C LYS A 65 43.65 -46.68 13.52
N MET A 66 43.74 -46.75 14.85
CA MET A 66 43.15 -47.63 15.88
C MET A 66 43.68 -47.14 17.26
N LYS A 67 42.95 -47.33 18.38
CA LYS A 67 43.37 -48.09 19.60
C LYS A 67 42.61 -47.69 20.87
N ASN A 68 42.34 -48.72 21.65
CA ASN A 68 41.60 -48.82 22.91
C ASN A 68 42.19 -47.99 24.05
N PHE A 69 41.32 -47.43 24.89
CA PHE A 69 41.55 -47.30 26.33
C PHE A 69 40.21 -47.44 27.06
N SER A 70 40.10 -48.41 27.96
CA SER A 70 39.05 -48.48 28.98
C SER A 70 39.58 -47.83 30.27
N LEU A 71 38.73 -47.18 31.06
CA LEU A 71 38.17 -47.71 32.32
C LEU A 71 37.64 -46.57 33.24
N LYS A 72 36.48 -46.84 33.87
CA LYS A 72 35.92 -46.32 35.15
C LYS A 72 35.06 -45.05 35.17
N ALA A 73 33.75 -45.30 35.09
CA ALA A 73 32.67 -44.95 36.04
C ALA A 73 32.67 -43.59 36.76
N VAL A 74 31.64 -42.79 36.47
CA VAL A 74 30.95 -41.92 37.45
C VAL A 74 29.44 -41.91 37.15
N PHE A 75 28.65 -42.27 38.16
CA PHE A 75 27.20 -42.18 38.23
C PHE A 75 26.80 -40.73 38.56
N ILE A 76 26.13 -39.97 37.69
CA ILE A 76 25.38 -38.76 38.05
C ILE A 76 24.13 -38.61 37.17
N ALA A 77 22.98 -38.65 37.83
CA ALA A 77 21.65 -38.11 37.49
C ALA A 77 21.31 -37.87 36.00
N ALA A 78 20.47 -38.75 35.44
CA ALA A 78 19.65 -38.43 34.28
C ALA A 78 18.52 -37.48 34.70
N THR A 79 18.85 -36.20 34.87
CA THR A 79 17.86 -35.13 34.83
C THR A 79 17.35 -35.09 33.40
N PHE A 80 16.09 -35.47 33.18
CA PHE A 80 15.36 -35.12 31.97
C PHE A 80 15.25 -33.59 31.92
N PHE A 81 16.29 -32.93 31.40
CA PHE A 81 16.11 -31.66 30.74
C PHE A 81 15.31 -31.97 29.48
N LEU A 82 13.99 -31.91 29.61
CA LEU A 82 13.13 -31.46 28.52
C LEU A 82 13.61 -30.06 28.17
N ILE A 83 14.67 -29.99 27.37
CA ILE A 83 14.95 -28.83 26.54
C ILE A 83 13.78 -28.84 25.57
N GLY A 84 12.69 -28.20 25.97
CA GLY A 84 11.73 -27.65 25.03
C GLY A 84 12.53 -26.70 24.16
N GLY A 85 13.14 -27.23 23.11
CA GLY A 85 13.62 -26.43 22.00
C GLY A 85 12.37 -25.78 21.44
N GLY A 86 12.04 -24.59 21.96
CA GLY A 86 11.13 -23.70 21.28
C GLY A 86 11.71 -23.54 19.89
N ALA A 87 10.99 -24.04 18.89
CA ALA A 87 11.37 -23.80 17.51
C ALA A 87 11.63 -22.30 17.38
N PRO A 88 12.75 -21.87 16.78
CA PRO A 88 13.05 -20.46 16.61
C PRO A 88 11.82 -19.80 16.00
N GLN A 89 11.25 -18.83 16.73
CA GLN A 89 10.15 -18.01 16.26
C GLN A 89 10.66 -17.26 15.04
N ALA A 90 10.34 -17.75 13.86
CA ALA A 90 10.47 -16.98 12.65
C ALA A 90 9.50 -15.80 12.80
N ARG A 91 10.01 -14.64 13.18
CA ARG A 91 9.30 -13.37 13.09
C ARG A 91 9.99 -12.56 12.01
N ILE A 92 9.20 -11.86 11.22
CA ILE A 92 9.73 -10.96 10.21
C ILE A 92 10.50 -9.84 10.90
N ASN A 93 11.76 -9.65 10.51
CA ASN A 93 12.61 -8.60 11.05
C ASN A 93 12.61 -7.36 10.13
N ARG A 94 11.44 -6.72 10.04
CA ARG A 94 11.22 -5.51 9.23
C ARG A 94 10.57 -4.42 10.08
N PRO A 95 11.31 -3.83 11.05
CA PRO A 95 10.74 -2.97 12.09
C PRO A 95 10.15 -1.65 11.57
N TYR A 96 10.58 -1.19 10.39
CA TYR A 96 10.22 0.13 9.85
C TYR A 96 9.28 0.07 8.65
N GLU A 97 9.00 -1.13 8.13
CA GLU A 97 8.27 -1.29 6.87
C GLU A 97 6.76 -1.41 7.08
N VAL A 98 6.05 -0.74 6.18
CA VAL A 98 4.59 -0.77 6.09
C VAL A 98 4.18 -1.65 4.93
N GLN A 99 3.14 -2.44 5.14
CA GLN A 99 2.53 -3.25 4.11
C GLN A 99 1.17 -2.68 3.74
N THR A 100 1.00 -2.43 2.44
CA THR A 100 -0.29 -2.06 1.83
C THR A 100 -0.80 -3.23 1.00
N VAL A 101 -2.06 -3.62 1.22
CA VAL A 101 -2.70 -4.75 0.53
C VAL A 101 -4.06 -4.34 -0.03
N LYS A 102 -4.27 -4.58 -1.33
CA LYS A 102 -5.58 -4.35 -1.94
C LYS A 102 -6.64 -5.30 -1.40
N ALA A 103 -7.81 -4.75 -1.06
CA ALA A 103 -8.96 -5.50 -0.57
C ALA A 103 -9.53 -6.49 -1.60
N ALA A 104 -9.20 -6.36 -2.89
CA ALA A 104 -9.43 -7.38 -3.91
C ALA A 104 -8.85 -8.77 -3.54
N ASN A 105 -7.83 -8.84 -2.67
CA ASN A 105 -7.29 -10.10 -2.14
C ASN A 105 -8.20 -10.73 -1.06
N PHE A 106 -9.24 -10.03 -0.61
CA PHE A 106 -10.21 -10.47 0.39
C PHE A 106 -11.63 -10.50 -0.17
N PRO A 107 -11.92 -11.24 -1.26
CA PRO A 107 -13.19 -11.15 -1.98
C PRO A 107 -14.43 -11.46 -1.10
N ASN A 108 -14.29 -12.30 -0.06
CA ASN A 108 -15.39 -12.62 0.86
C ASN A 108 -15.72 -11.49 1.84
N PHE A 109 -14.85 -10.47 1.95
CA PHE A 109 -15.03 -9.31 2.83
C PHE A 109 -15.47 -8.06 2.06
N VAL A 110 -15.48 -8.08 0.72
CA VAL A 110 -16.03 -6.96 -0.06
C VAL A 110 -17.51 -6.76 0.29
N GLY A 111 -17.89 -5.52 0.58
CA GLY A 111 -19.21 -5.13 1.07
C GLY A 111 -19.42 -5.27 2.59
N VAL A 112 -18.43 -5.76 3.33
CA VAL A 112 -18.46 -5.75 4.81
C VAL A 112 -18.21 -4.33 5.30
N GLN A 113 -18.93 -3.93 6.36
CA GLN A 113 -18.70 -2.65 7.04
C GLN A 113 -17.28 -2.62 7.61
N VAL A 114 -16.54 -1.54 7.36
CA VAL A 114 -15.13 -1.41 7.78
C VAL A 114 -14.98 -1.52 9.30
N ASN A 115 -15.92 -0.96 10.06
CA ASN A 115 -15.93 -1.05 11.53
C ASN A 115 -16.28 -2.46 12.07
N HIS A 116 -16.59 -3.43 11.22
CA HIS A 116 -16.73 -4.85 11.60
C HIS A 116 -15.45 -5.66 11.28
N LEU A 117 -14.38 -5.00 10.86
CA LEU A 117 -13.09 -5.62 10.58
C LEU A 117 -12.11 -5.26 11.70
N ALA A 118 -11.26 -6.21 12.05
CA ALA A 118 -10.12 -6.00 12.93
C ALA A 118 -8.94 -6.83 12.45
N LEU A 119 -7.72 -6.30 12.61
CA LEU A 119 -6.50 -7.03 12.30
C LEU A 119 -5.89 -7.56 13.59
N PHE A 120 -5.58 -8.86 13.61
CA PHE A 120 -4.98 -9.50 14.77
C PHE A 120 -3.62 -10.11 14.44
N ARG A 121 -2.80 -10.23 15.47
CA ARG A 121 -1.67 -11.16 15.52
C ARG A 121 -1.93 -12.26 16.55
N PHE A 122 -1.35 -13.43 16.31
CA PHE A 122 -1.37 -14.55 17.26
C PHE A 122 0.01 -14.70 17.92
N GLU A 123 0.03 -14.94 19.23
CA GLU A 123 1.23 -15.21 19.99
C GLU A 123 1.22 -16.68 20.44
N ALA A 124 1.98 -17.54 19.75
CA ALA A 124 1.92 -18.99 19.95
C ALA A 124 2.40 -19.41 21.34
N GLN A 125 3.36 -18.68 21.92
CA GLN A 125 3.90 -18.97 23.26
C GLN A 125 2.84 -18.86 24.37
N THR A 126 1.95 -17.88 24.26
CA THR A 126 0.89 -17.61 25.25
C THR A 126 -0.47 -18.12 24.78
N ALA A 127 -0.56 -18.58 23.53
CA ALA A 127 -1.80 -18.90 22.84
C ALA A 127 -2.83 -17.75 22.87
N THR A 128 -2.36 -16.50 22.79
CA THR A 128 -3.21 -15.30 22.86
C THR A 128 -3.31 -14.59 21.52
N TRP A 129 -4.43 -13.88 21.36
CA TRP A 129 -4.69 -13.00 20.23
C TRP A 129 -4.56 -11.55 20.68
N LYS A 130 -3.89 -10.72 19.87
CA LYS A 130 -3.80 -9.28 20.10
C LYS A 130 -4.25 -8.53 18.86
N VAL A 131 -5.08 -7.51 19.06
CA VAL A 131 -5.37 -6.54 17.99
C VAL A 131 -4.09 -5.78 17.70
N ILE A 132 -3.82 -5.53 16.42
CA ILE A 132 -2.70 -4.71 15.97
C ILE A 132 -3.23 -3.46 15.25
N PRO A 133 -2.50 -2.34 15.27
CA PRO A 133 -2.87 -1.16 14.50
C PRO A 133 -3.01 -1.50 13.01
N PHE A 134 -4.11 -1.06 12.41
CA PHE A 134 -4.36 -1.23 10.98
C PHE A 134 -5.27 -0.12 10.47
N GLN A 135 -5.23 0.10 9.17
CA GLN A 135 -6.06 1.11 8.52
C GLN A 135 -6.66 0.54 7.25
N ILE A 136 -7.87 0.98 6.90
CA ILE A 136 -8.50 0.70 5.62
C ILE A 136 -8.73 2.02 4.92
N ASP A 137 -8.00 2.23 3.83
CA ASP A 137 -8.12 3.45 3.04
C ASP A 137 -9.10 3.27 1.89
N PRO A 138 -10.07 4.18 1.74
CA PRO A 138 -10.91 4.21 0.57
C PRO A 138 -10.06 4.64 -0.63
N VAL A 139 -10.04 3.85 -1.68
CA VAL A 139 -9.36 4.21 -2.93
C VAL A 139 -10.35 4.14 -4.08
N THR A 140 -10.53 5.26 -4.76
CA THR A 140 -11.40 5.36 -5.94
C THR A 140 -10.78 4.63 -7.13
N SER A 141 -11.60 4.35 -8.16
CA SER A 141 -11.11 3.72 -9.40
C SER A 141 -10.04 4.54 -10.15
N SER A 142 -9.94 5.85 -9.89
CA SER A 142 -8.89 6.73 -10.44
C SER A 142 -7.62 6.75 -9.59
N GLY A 143 -7.58 6.04 -8.45
CA GLY A 143 -6.44 6.03 -7.52
C GLY A 143 -6.41 7.20 -6.54
N SER A 144 -7.50 7.98 -6.42
CA SER A 144 -7.62 9.01 -5.37
C SER A 144 -8.08 8.40 -4.04
N TYR A 145 -7.48 8.87 -2.94
CA TYR A 145 -7.85 8.57 -1.55
C TYR A 145 -9.01 9.42 -1.01
N PHE A 146 -9.39 10.47 -1.75
CA PHE A 146 -10.32 11.52 -1.29
C PHE A 146 -11.72 11.42 -1.91
N GLY A 147 -12.19 10.18 -2.12
CA GLY A 147 -13.57 9.90 -2.54
C GLY A 147 -14.57 10.02 -1.39
N THR A 148 -15.87 9.92 -1.68
CA THR A 148 -16.91 9.85 -0.64
C THR A 148 -16.78 8.54 0.14
N PRO A 149 -16.47 8.58 1.45
CA PRO A 149 -16.38 7.36 2.25
C PRO A 149 -17.75 6.72 2.38
N THR A 150 -17.84 5.42 2.10
CA THR A 150 -19.11 4.68 2.17
C THR A 150 -19.27 3.86 3.46
N GLY A 151 -18.19 3.73 4.24
CA GLY A 151 -18.14 2.87 5.44
C GLY A 151 -18.08 1.37 5.14
N VAL A 152 -18.14 0.96 3.87
CA VAL A 152 -18.03 -0.45 3.44
C VAL A 152 -16.74 -0.70 2.67
N LEU A 153 -16.18 -1.90 2.81
CA LEU A 153 -14.97 -2.32 2.12
C LEU A 153 -15.24 -2.56 0.63
N HIS A 154 -14.55 -1.85 -0.24
CA HIS A 154 -14.52 -2.07 -1.69
C HIS A 154 -13.28 -2.84 -2.11
N ALA A 155 -13.32 -3.45 -3.30
CA ALA A 155 -12.15 -4.19 -3.82
C ALA A 155 -10.93 -3.29 -4.12
N THR A 156 -11.15 -1.99 -4.34
CA THR A 156 -10.11 -1.00 -4.62
C THR A 156 -9.40 -0.50 -3.36
N ASP A 157 -10.05 -0.60 -2.21
CA ASP A 157 -9.56 -0.14 -0.91
C ASP A 157 -8.26 -0.85 -0.51
N GLU A 158 -7.53 -0.21 0.39
CA GLU A 158 -6.21 -0.66 0.83
C GLU A 158 -6.20 -0.94 2.33
N LEU A 159 -5.81 -2.15 2.72
CA LEU A 159 -5.45 -2.51 4.08
C LEU A 159 -3.99 -2.12 4.32
N VAL A 160 -3.72 -1.34 5.36
CA VAL A 160 -2.39 -0.85 5.73
C VAL A 160 -2.04 -1.27 7.16
N PHE A 161 -0.84 -1.83 7.37
CA PHE A 161 -0.34 -2.26 8.68
C PHE A 161 1.20 -2.34 8.70
N LEU A 162 1.83 -2.35 9.88
CA LEU A 162 3.28 -2.50 10.01
C LEU A 162 3.70 -3.97 9.98
N LEU A 163 4.78 -4.30 9.26
CA LEU A 163 5.29 -5.68 9.18
C LEU A 163 5.80 -6.20 10.53
N ARG A 164 6.31 -5.31 11.39
CA ARG A 164 6.76 -5.64 12.76
C ARG A 164 5.66 -6.21 13.66
N ASP A 165 4.39 -5.94 13.31
CA ASP A 165 3.24 -6.38 14.10
C ASP A 165 2.78 -7.79 13.73
N ALA A 166 3.41 -8.42 12.74
CA ALA A 166 3.16 -9.81 12.38
C ALA A 166 3.47 -10.77 13.54
N GLY A 167 2.57 -11.72 13.76
CA GLY A 167 2.70 -12.76 14.78
C GLY A 167 3.01 -14.12 14.20
N ASP A 168 2.74 -15.14 15.01
CA ASP A 168 2.96 -16.55 14.68
C ASP A 168 1.78 -17.14 13.88
N GLU A 169 1.97 -18.32 13.28
CA GLU A 169 0.86 -19.07 12.69
C GLU A 169 -0.10 -19.53 13.80
N ALA A 170 -1.39 -19.28 13.62
CA ALA A 170 -2.43 -19.66 14.54
C ALA A 170 -2.96 -21.05 14.19
N PRO A 171 -3.22 -21.91 15.19
CA PRO A 171 -3.98 -23.13 14.96
C PRO A 171 -5.31 -22.82 14.28
N GLN A 172 -5.73 -23.68 13.34
CA GLN A 172 -7.01 -23.52 12.63
C GLN A 172 -8.23 -23.47 13.57
N THR A 173 -8.10 -24.06 14.76
CA THR A 173 -9.12 -24.09 15.82
C THR A 173 -9.03 -22.91 16.79
N SER A 174 -7.95 -22.12 16.76
CA SER A 174 -7.78 -20.95 17.61
C SER A 174 -8.36 -19.73 16.94
N TRP A 175 -9.20 -18.97 17.63
CA TRP A 175 -9.86 -17.77 17.14
C TRP A 175 -9.77 -16.64 18.19
N PRO A 176 -9.71 -15.37 17.78
CA PRO A 176 -9.78 -14.25 18.72
C PRO A 176 -11.04 -14.35 19.60
N ALA A 177 -10.85 -14.52 20.90
CA ALA A 177 -11.93 -14.53 21.89
C ALA A 177 -12.11 -13.12 22.47
N GLY A 178 -13.30 -12.83 23.04
CA GLY A 178 -13.61 -11.53 23.66
C GLY A 178 -14.20 -10.46 22.74
N TRP A 179 -14.23 -10.70 21.42
CA TRP A 179 -14.75 -9.79 20.40
C TRP A 179 -16.04 -10.32 19.75
N GLY A 180 -16.82 -11.11 20.50
CA GLY A 180 -17.84 -12.00 19.98
C GLY A 180 -17.24 -13.25 19.32
N THR A 181 -18.07 -14.18 18.83
CA THR A 181 -17.59 -15.33 18.05
C THR A 181 -17.26 -14.82 16.64
N PRO A 182 -15.98 -14.76 16.23
CA PRO A 182 -15.62 -14.27 14.91
C PRO A 182 -16.30 -15.10 13.82
N VAL A 183 -16.79 -14.46 12.77
CA VAL A 183 -17.53 -15.15 11.69
C VAL A 183 -16.55 -15.85 10.75
N SER A 184 -15.48 -15.15 10.40
CA SER A 184 -14.51 -15.58 9.40
C SER A 184 -13.25 -14.71 9.49
N ARG A 185 -12.13 -15.21 8.98
CA ARG A 185 -10.88 -14.45 8.85
C ARG A 185 -10.16 -14.75 7.54
N TYR A 186 -9.35 -13.81 7.10
CA TYR A 186 -8.24 -14.06 6.20
C TYR A 186 -6.97 -14.14 7.03
N GLU A 187 -6.31 -15.28 6.98
CA GLU A 187 -4.91 -15.37 7.37
C GLU A 187 -4.07 -14.84 6.22
N ILE A 188 -3.21 -13.87 6.55
CA ILE A 188 -2.27 -13.24 5.64
C ILE A 188 -0.89 -13.73 6.07
N GLN A 189 -0.34 -14.67 5.31
CA GLN A 189 1.03 -15.12 5.49
C GLN A 189 1.94 -14.14 4.76
N ILE A 190 2.98 -13.72 5.45
CA ILE A 190 3.98 -12.78 4.96
C ILE A 190 5.31 -13.54 4.99
N GLN A 191 5.87 -13.80 3.81
CA GLN A 191 7.19 -14.41 3.67
C GLN A 191 8.21 -13.31 3.39
N ASP A 192 9.28 -13.24 4.18
CA ASP A 192 10.36 -12.28 3.94
C ASP A 192 11.04 -12.56 2.59
N GLY A 193 11.35 -11.49 1.84
CA GLY A 193 11.96 -11.60 0.52
C GLY A 193 13.46 -11.93 0.54
N LEU A 194 14.13 -11.73 1.67
CA LEU A 194 15.56 -11.97 1.86
C LEU A 194 15.82 -13.12 2.83
N GLU A 195 15.06 -13.14 3.92
CA GLU A 195 15.18 -14.15 4.95
C GLU A 195 14.19 -15.29 4.71
N ASN A 196 14.48 -16.49 5.24
CA ASN A 196 13.49 -17.57 5.29
C ASN A 196 12.52 -17.40 6.48
N SER A 197 12.32 -16.16 6.96
CA SER A 197 11.40 -15.85 8.04
C SER A 197 9.98 -15.65 7.49
N THR A 198 8.98 -15.93 8.32
CA THR A 198 7.56 -15.83 7.94
C THR A 198 6.79 -15.29 9.12
N GLY A 199 5.88 -14.35 8.89
CA GLY A 199 4.96 -13.85 9.90
C GLY A 199 3.53 -13.91 9.41
N TYR A 200 2.59 -13.76 10.34
CA TYR A 200 1.16 -13.88 10.06
C TYR A 200 0.37 -12.75 10.70
N VAL A 201 -0.58 -12.21 9.95
CA VAL A 201 -1.65 -11.34 10.47
C VAL A 201 -3.01 -11.87 10.03
N TYR A 202 -4.07 -11.53 10.77
CA TYR A 202 -5.39 -12.13 10.60
C TYR A 202 -6.46 -11.05 10.50
N LEU A 203 -6.85 -10.71 9.26
CA LEU A 203 -7.97 -9.80 9.02
C LEU A 203 -9.26 -10.55 9.33
N THR A 204 -9.93 -10.16 10.40
CA THR A 204 -11.04 -10.91 10.99
C THR A 204 -12.34 -10.10 10.89
N ARG A 205 -13.41 -10.75 10.43
CA ARG A 205 -14.76 -10.20 10.45
C ARG A 205 -15.42 -10.51 11.78
N LEU A 206 -15.73 -9.44 12.50
CA LEU A 206 -16.41 -9.46 13.79
C LEU A 206 -17.94 -9.47 13.61
N PRO A 207 -18.69 -10.08 14.55
CA PRO A 207 -20.15 -10.15 14.48
C PRO A 207 -20.84 -8.80 14.76
N SER A 208 -20.17 -7.91 15.48
CA SER A 208 -20.61 -6.55 15.79
C SER A 208 -19.48 -5.56 15.47
N ALA A 209 -19.83 -4.28 15.35
CA ALA A 209 -18.83 -3.23 15.21
C ALA A 209 -17.85 -3.29 16.40
N ALA A 210 -16.56 -3.26 16.09
CA ALA A 210 -15.53 -3.02 17.10
C ALA A 210 -15.39 -1.52 17.30
N GLU A 211 -15.42 -1.08 18.55
CA GLU A 211 -14.72 0.16 18.89
C GLU A 211 -13.24 -0.12 18.62
N TYR A 212 -12.69 0.58 17.64
CA TYR A 212 -11.32 0.40 17.19
C TYR A 212 -10.36 0.46 18.39
N SER A 213 -9.53 -0.57 18.59
CA SER A 213 -8.66 -0.71 19.78
C SER A 213 -7.17 -0.76 19.45
N GLY A 214 -6.77 -0.26 18.27
CA GLY A 214 -5.36 -0.08 17.93
C GLY A 214 -4.82 1.23 18.52
N GLU A 215 -3.52 1.26 18.79
CA GLU A 215 -2.78 2.50 19.02
C GLU A 215 -2.81 3.36 17.74
N ASP A 216 -2.94 4.68 17.91
CA ASP A 216 -2.76 5.66 16.85
C ASP A 216 -1.27 6.02 16.78
N LEU A 217 -0.59 5.58 15.73
CA LEU A 217 0.86 5.66 15.60
C LEU A 217 1.33 6.97 14.96
N ILE A 218 0.44 7.69 14.28
CA ILE A 218 0.75 8.89 13.52
C ILE A 218 -0.53 9.68 13.21
N SER A 219 -0.45 11.01 13.28
CA SER A 219 -1.60 11.89 13.08
C SER A 219 -1.22 13.16 12.32
N ALA A 220 -2.22 13.85 11.78
CA ALA A 220 -2.05 15.16 11.14
C ALA A 220 -2.58 16.30 12.04
N ASP A 221 -1.73 17.27 12.35
CA ASP A 221 -2.19 18.58 12.84
C ASP A 221 -2.53 19.46 11.63
N ARG A 222 -3.82 19.50 11.30
CA ARG A 222 -4.34 20.25 10.15
C ARG A 222 -4.30 21.76 10.36
N GLN A 223 -4.22 22.24 11.61
CA GLN A 223 -4.17 23.68 11.89
C GLN A 223 -2.77 24.22 11.67
N GLN A 224 -1.76 23.43 12.05
CA GLN A 224 -0.36 23.80 11.91
C GLN A 224 0.28 23.28 10.62
N ASP A 225 -0.44 22.47 9.83
CA ASP A 225 0.09 21.70 8.69
C ASP A 225 1.35 20.93 9.13
N LYS A 226 1.15 20.00 10.06
CA LYS A 226 2.20 19.12 10.57
C LYS A 226 1.76 17.66 10.57
N ILE A 227 2.75 16.78 10.45
CA ILE A 227 2.63 15.35 10.73
C ILE A 227 3.31 15.06 12.05
N LEU A 228 2.62 14.34 12.92
CA LEU A 228 3.05 14.04 14.28
C LEU A 228 3.05 12.54 14.50
N SER A 229 4.19 11.98 14.90
CA SER A 229 4.29 10.61 15.41
C SER A 229 5.08 10.59 16.70
N GLN A 230 5.15 9.43 17.37
CA GLN A 230 6.06 9.28 18.52
C GLN A 230 7.54 9.37 18.11
N ASN A 231 7.88 9.24 16.82
CA ASN A 231 9.26 9.08 16.35
C ASN A 231 9.83 10.30 15.64
N TYR A 232 8.98 11.11 15.02
CA TYR A 232 9.37 12.34 14.32
C TYR A 232 8.19 13.30 14.20
N LEU A 233 8.53 14.56 13.97
CA LEU A 233 7.63 15.62 13.55
C LEU A 233 8.07 16.12 12.18
N MET A 234 7.11 16.45 11.31
CA MET A 234 7.37 17.15 10.05
C MET A 234 6.41 18.31 9.85
N GLY A 235 6.93 19.48 9.50
CA GLY A 235 6.16 20.67 9.15
C GLY A 235 6.35 21.07 7.68
N PHE A 236 5.35 21.75 7.12
CA PHE A 236 5.35 22.14 5.70
C PHE A 236 5.27 23.65 5.51
N HIS A 237 5.86 24.13 4.41
CA HIS A 237 5.80 25.52 4.06
C HIS A 237 4.37 25.94 3.69
N PRO A 238 3.81 27.03 4.24
CA PRO A 238 2.41 27.38 4.01
C PRO A 238 2.08 27.73 2.57
N GLN A 239 3.07 28.21 1.79
CA GLN A 239 2.88 28.63 0.41
C GLN A 239 3.13 27.53 -0.61
N ASN A 240 4.05 26.60 -0.37
CA ASN A 240 4.46 25.58 -1.36
C ASN A 240 4.22 24.14 -0.90
N GLY A 241 3.83 23.92 0.35
CA GLY A 241 3.44 22.63 0.91
C GLY A 241 4.53 21.57 0.98
N LEU A 242 5.80 21.93 0.74
CA LEU A 242 6.94 21.04 0.88
C LEU A 242 7.48 21.06 2.32
N PRO A 243 8.16 19.99 2.76
CA PRO A 243 8.79 19.93 4.08
C PRO A 243 9.79 21.07 4.33
N VAL A 244 9.69 21.72 5.49
CA VAL A 244 10.59 22.78 5.98
C VAL A 244 10.93 22.68 7.46
N GLU A 245 10.44 21.63 8.12
CA GLU A 245 10.72 21.33 9.51
C GLU A 245 10.75 19.81 9.64
N LEU A 246 11.78 19.27 10.28
CA LEU A 246 11.90 17.86 10.59
C LEU A 246 12.70 17.70 11.87
N SER A 247 12.11 17.07 12.88
CA SER A 247 12.82 16.64 14.08
C SER A 247 12.61 15.16 14.34
N VAL A 248 13.68 14.47 14.76
CA VAL A 248 13.60 13.10 15.28
C VAL A 248 13.43 13.18 16.79
N SER A 249 12.42 12.52 17.33
CA SER A 249 12.07 12.64 18.75
C SER A 249 13.14 12.01 19.65
N GLU A 250 13.25 12.51 20.88
CA GLU A 250 14.06 11.86 21.92
C GLU A 250 13.63 10.40 22.17
N ALA A 251 12.33 10.11 22.07
CA ALA A 251 11.79 8.76 22.21
C ALA A 251 12.29 7.79 21.12
N ASN A 252 12.65 8.31 19.95
CA ASN A 252 13.28 7.58 18.84
C ASN A 252 14.79 7.79 18.78
N GLY A 253 15.42 8.28 19.86
CA GLY A 253 16.88 8.43 19.95
C GLY A 253 17.47 9.56 19.12
N GLY A 254 16.67 10.58 18.77
CA GLY A 254 17.15 11.89 18.37
C GLY A 254 17.26 12.85 19.56
N ASP A 255 17.38 14.15 19.30
CA ASP A 255 17.40 15.19 20.34
C ASP A 255 16.22 16.17 20.25
N GLY A 256 15.27 15.91 19.34
CA GLY A 256 14.08 16.73 19.14
C GLY A 256 14.31 18.07 18.44
N GLN A 257 15.56 18.40 18.05
CA GLN A 257 15.84 19.63 17.31
C GLN A 257 15.39 19.49 15.85
N ASP A 258 14.90 20.60 15.29
CA ASP A 258 14.64 20.69 13.86
C ASP A 258 15.97 20.74 13.11
N ILE A 259 16.17 19.80 12.19
CA ILE A 259 17.40 19.66 11.41
C ILE A 259 17.23 20.02 9.94
N LEU A 260 16.02 20.31 9.48
CA LEU A 260 15.74 20.59 8.07
C LEU A 260 15.69 22.09 7.83
N ASP A 261 16.33 22.58 6.77
CA ASP A 261 15.93 23.87 6.18
C ASP A 261 14.73 23.62 5.27
N ARG A 262 14.92 22.77 4.25
CA ARG A 262 13.82 22.38 3.34
C ARG A 262 14.10 21.17 2.47
N LEU A 263 13.03 20.60 1.94
CA LEU A 263 13.08 19.77 0.74
C LEU A 263 13.16 20.65 -0.51
N LYS A 264 14.24 20.52 -1.29
CA LYS A 264 14.48 21.31 -2.51
C LYS A 264 14.08 20.54 -3.77
N ILE A 265 13.36 21.21 -4.67
CA ILE A 265 13.00 20.71 -6.01
C ILE A 265 13.40 21.77 -7.02
N HIS A 266 14.55 21.60 -7.67
CA HIS A 266 15.02 22.56 -8.68
C HIS A 266 14.96 21.95 -10.07
N ILE A 267 14.29 22.63 -11.00
CA ILE A 267 14.24 22.25 -12.41
C ILE A 267 14.73 23.44 -13.22
N VAL A 268 15.61 23.21 -14.18
CA VAL A 268 16.00 24.23 -15.16
C VAL A 268 15.54 23.73 -16.52
N GLY A 269 14.73 24.54 -17.20
CA GLY A 269 14.30 24.25 -18.56
C GLY A 269 14.65 25.39 -19.51
N THR A 270 14.94 25.06 -20.76
CA THR A 270 15.08 26.05 -21.83
C THR A 270 13.89 25.96 -22.76
N VAL A 271 13.28 27.10 -23.07
CA VAL A 271 12.22 27.23 -24.08
C VAL A 271 12.61 28.27 -25.12
N SER A 272 12.02 28.20 -26.32
CA SER A 272 12.25 29.20 -27.37
C SER A 272 11.16 30.29 -27.31
N ILE A 273 11.56 31.51 -26.95
CA ILE A 273 10.68 32.69 -26.92
C ILE A 273 11.18 33.68 -27.97
N PHE A 274 10.34 34.03 -28.94
CA PHE A 274 10.70 34.86 -30.10
C PHE A 274 11.95 34.35 -30.86
N GLY A 275 12.12 33.03 -30.92
CA GLY A 275 13.27 32.38 -31.56
C GLY A 275 14.57 32.44 -30.77
N GLN A 276 14.55 32.97 -29.54
CA GLN A 276 15.70 32.99 -28.63
C GLN A 276 15.52 31.94 -27.52
N PRO A 277 16.59 31.20 -27.17
CA PRO A 277 16.54 30.31 -26.02
C PRO A 277 16.47 31.12 -24.72
N VAL A 278 15.47 30.83 -23.90
CA VAL A 278 15.29 31.41 -22.56
C VAL A 278 15.35 30.29 -21.55
N SER A 279 16.29 30.41 -20.60
CA SER A 279 16.40 29.51 -19.46
C SER A 279 15.42 29.94 -18.37
N ILE A 280 14.66 28.98 -17.85
CA ILE A 280 13.61 29.17 -16.85
C ILE A 280 13.96 28.28 -15.66
N PRO A 281 14.39 28.86 -14.52
CA PRO A 281 14.48 28.14 -13.27
C PRO A 281 13.08 27.95 -12.68
N ILE A 282 12.83 26.75 -12.16
CA ILE A 282 11.64 26.38 -11.38
C ILE A 282 12.16 25.85 -10.06
N ASN A 283 11.77 26.48 -8.94
CA ASN A 283 12.13 26.03 -7.60
C ASN A 283 10.97 26.18 -6.62
N GLU A 284 11.15 25.63 -5.42
CA GLU A 284 10.14 25.66 -4.36
C GLU A 284 9.87 27.04 -3.75
N GLU A 285 10.79 27.99 -3.89
CA GLU A 285 10.64 29.34 -3.36
C GLU A 285 9.71 30.19 -4.23
N ASN A 286 9.96 30.19 -5.55
CA ASN A 286 9.39 31.19 -6.45
C ASN A 286 8.54 30.62 -7.58
N SER A 287 8.42 29.28 -7.69
CA SER A 287 7.73 28.65 -8.82
C SER A 287 6.69 27.62 -8.42
N ILE A 288 6.84 26.96 -7.27
CA ILE A 288 5.89 25.94 -6.79
C ILE A 288 5.01 26.58 -5.73
N PHE A 289 3.71 26.67 -5.99
CA PHE A 289 2.76 27.27 -5.06
C PHE A 289 1.58 26.36 -4.81
N LYS A 290 0.96 26.52 -3.65
CA LYS A 290 -0.36 26.01 -3.33
C LYS A 290 -1.36 26.48 -4.39
N ALA A 291 -2.14 25.54 -4.92
CA ALA A 291 -3.25 25.87 -5.80
C ALA A 291 -4.26 26.76 -5.06
N PRO A 292 -4.81 27.81 -5.71
CA PRO A 292 -5.67 28.78 -5.06
C PRO A 292 -6.97 28.15 -4.53
N GLU A 293 -7.50 28.71 -3.43
CA GLU A 293 -8.62 28.15 -2.64
C GLU A 293 -9.94 28.05 -3.42
N ASP A 294 -10.10 28.86 -4.46
CA ASP A 294 -11.23 28.81 -5.39
C ASP A 294 -11.23 27.54 -6.27
N SER A 295 -10.12 26.82 -6.32
CA SER A 295 -9.96 25.59 -7.09
C SER A 295 -10.37 24.34 -6.31
N VAL A 296 -10.19 24.31 -4.98
CA VAL A 296 -10.65 23.24 -4.05
C VAL A 296 -10.77 23.83 -2.65
N ALA A 297 -11.93 23.64 -1.98
CA ALA A 297 -12.25 24.29 -0.71
C ALA A 297 -11.37 23.92 0.50
N VAL A 298 -10.47 22.94 0.38
CA VAL A 298 -9.49 22.56 1.43
C VAL A 298 -8.22 22.06 0.73
N ASN A 299 -7.08 22.73 0.96
CA ASN A 299 -5.76 22.31 0.49
C ASN A 299 -4.76 22.63 1.63
N PRO A 300 -3.87 21.73 2.06
CA PRO A 300 -3.78 20.30 1.71
C PRO A 300 -5.00 19.48 2.12
N LEU A 301 -5.16 18.32 1.48
CA LEU A 301 -6.13 17.29 1.86
C LEU A 301 -5.44 16.22 2.71
N TYR A 302 -6.08 15.78 3.80
CA TYR A 302 -5.55 14.72 4.68
C TYR A 302 -6.54 13.56 4.82
N LEU A 303 -6.05 12.36 4.57
CA LEU A 303 -6.65 11.12 5.07
C LEU A 303 -5.80 10.71 6.27
N ASP A 304 -6.38 10.87 7.46
CA ASP A 304 -5.70 10.65 8.73
C ASP A 304 -6.21 9.35 9.34
N GLY A 305 -5.28 8.47 9.71
CA GLY A 305 -5.59 7.20 10.31
C GLY A 305 -4.41 6.60 11.07
N PRO A 306 -4.66 5.51 11.81
CA PRO A 306 -3.82 5.07 12.92
C PRO A 306 -2.47 4.48 12.51
N VAL A 307 -2.26 4.17 11.23
CA VAL A 307 -0.99 3.61 10.74
C VAL A 307 -0.26 4.58 9.82
N HIS A 308 -0.99 5.38 9.03
CA HIS A 308 -0.38 6.33 8.12
C HIS A 308 -1.32 7.50 7.79
N VAL A 309 -0.71 8.62 7.43
CA VAL A 309 -1.42 9.79 6.91
C VAL A 309 -1.14 9.91 5.42
N VAL A 310 -2.18 10.09 4.61
CA VAL A 310 -2.03 10.51 3.21
C VAL A 310 -2.29 12.00 3.12
N ARG A 311 -1.32 12.76 2.62
CA ARG A 311 -1.41 14.20 2.34
C ARG A 311 -1.35 14.43 0.84
N ASP A 312 -2.45 14.88 0.25
CA ASP A 312 -2.46 15.40 -1.13
C ASP A 312 -2.28 16.91 -1.08
N PHE A 313 -1.16 17.39 -1.64
CA PHE A 313 -0.90 18.80 -1.82
C PHE A 313 -1.11 19.19 -3.28
N LEU A 314 -2.02 20.14 -3.50
CA LEU A 314 -2.35 20.62 -4.84
C LEU A 314 -1.46 21.82 -5.18
N ILE A 315 -0.70 21.68 -6.27
CA ILE A 315 0.36 22.58 -6.70
C ILE A 315 -0.06 23.29 -8.00
N GLN A 316 0.15 24.59 -8.04
CA GLN A 316 0.24 25.39 -9.25
C GLN A 316 1.70 25.77 -9.50
N ILE A 317 2.19 25.49 -10.71
CA ILE A 317 3.52 25.92 -11.14
C ILE A 317 3.41 27.31 -11.78
N ARG A 318 4.33 28.21 -11.44
CA ARG A 318 4.45 29.56 -12.01
C ARG A 318 5.83 29.74 -12.61
N LEU A 319 5.88 30.22 -13.85
CA LEU A 319 7.12 30.51 -14.56
C LEU A 319 7.36 32.01 -14.57
N ASP A 320 8.51 32.44 -14.06
CA ASP A 320 8.97 33.82 -14.25
C ASP A 320 9.68 33.92 -15.61
N LEU A 321 9.08 34.65 -16.54
CA LEU A 321 9.60 34.86 -17.90
C LEU A 321 10.35 36.20 -18.03
N GLY A 322 10.69 36.82 -16.90
CA GLY A 322 11.42 38.08 -16.82
C GLY A 322 10.53 39.32 -16.95
N PRO A 323 11.10 40.53 -16.77
CA PRO A 323 10.34 41.77 -16.59
C PRO A 323 9.48 42.17 -17.79
N SER A 324 9.82 41.71 -18.99
CA SER A 324 9.08 42.04 -20.22
C SER A 324 7.81 41.20 -20.42
N VAL A 325 7.72 40.04 -19.77
CA VAL A 325 6.59 39.09 -19.93
C VAL A 325 5.85 38.88 -18.61
N GLY A 326 6.57 38.89 -17.50
CA GLY A 326 6.03 38.68 -16.16
C GLY A 326 5.91 37.20 -15.78
N ILE A 327 5.11 36.95 -14.74
CA ILE A 327 4.86 35.61 -14.20
C ILE A 327 3.70 34.96 -14.94
N LEU A 328 3.90 33.74 -15.42
CA LEU A 328 2.90 32.92 -16.09
C LEU A 328 2.56 31.70 -15.22
N PRO A 329 1.36 31.60 -14.64
CA PRO A 329 0.90 30.34 -14.06
C PRO A 329 0.65 29.31 -15.16
N LEU A 330 1.18 28.10 -14.99
CA LEU A 330 0.90 27.00 -15.91
C LEU A 330 -0.57 26.55 -15.80
N PRO A 331 -1.22 26.24 -16.93
CA PRO A 331 -2.57 25.70 -16.92
C PRO A 331 -2.53 24.26 -16.38
N GLY A 332 -2.80 24.11 -15.09
CA GLY A 332 -2.83 22.80 -14.45
C GLY A 332 -2.73 22.92 -12.94
N ILE A 333 -3.36 21.97 -12.26
CA ILE A 333 -3.15 21.72 -10.84
C ILE A 333 -2.57 20.31 -10.75
N TYR A 334 -1.41 20.21 -10.13
CA TYR A 334 -0.69 18.96 -9.95
C TYR A 334 -0.88 18.47 -8.53
N THR A 335 -1.14 17.20 -8.34
CA THR A 335 -1.21 16.61 -6.99
C THR A 335 0.13 16.00 -6.65
N LEU A 336 0.79 16.55 -5.63
CA LEU A 336 1.90 15.88 -4.96
C LEU A 336 1.35 15.08 -3.80
N ARG A 337 1.36 13.75 -3.95
CA ARG A 337 0.92 12.83 -2.90
C ARG A 337 2.09 12.40 -2.04
N MET A 338 1.92 12.56 -0.74
CA MET A 338 2.85 12.10 0.27
C MET A 338 2.14 11.15 1.23
N HIS A 339 2.78 10.03 1.51
CA HIS A 339 2.35 9.09 2.54
C HIS A 339 3.30 9.20 3.73
N PHE A 340 2.76 9.31 4.94
CA PHE A 340 3.53 9.41 6.17
C PHE A 340 3.23 8.21 7.03
N TYR A 341 4.27 7.48 7.41
CA TYR A 341 4.26 6.32 8.27
C TYR A 341 5.00 6.65 9.57
N PRO A 342 4.93 5.81 10.62
CA PRO A 342 5.50 6.14 11.92
C PRO A 342 7.01 6.34 11.93
N TYR A 343 7.75 5.87 10.91
CA TYR A 343 9.21 6.02 10.80
C TYR A 343 9.66 6.60 9.47
N SER A 344 8.75 6.95 8.57
CA SER A 344 9.13 7.32 7.22
C SER A 344 8.06 8.13 6.52
N MET A 345 8.46 8.75 5.40
CA MET A 345 7.54 9.22 4.40
C MET A 345 7.87 8.61 3.04
N MET A 346 6.86 8.53 2.18
CA MET A 346 6.99 8.17 0.79
C MET A 346 6.40 9.28 -0.07
N VAL A 347 7.19 9.75 -1.04
CA VAL A 347 6.77 10.71 -2.05
C VAL A 347 6.82 10.01 -3.40
N SER A 348 5.76 10.13 -4.18
CA SER A 348 5.71 9.53 -5.51
C SER A 348 5.06 10.45 -6.52
N LEU A 349 5.65 10.50 -7.71
CA LEU A 349 5.10 11.18 -8.89
C LEU A 349 5.21 10.22 -10.07
N PRO A 350 4.16 9.44 -10.36
CA PRO A 350 4.25 8.41 -11.39
C PRO A 350 4.07 8.98 -12.80
N ASN A 351 4.97 8.58 -13.69
CA ASN A 351 4.80 8.59 -15.13
C ASN A 351 4.48 9.96 -15.78
N VAL A 352 5.21 11.02 -15.41
CA VAL A 352 5.09 12.32 -16.07
C VAL A 352 5.66 12.23 -17.49
N ASP A 353 4.81 12.35 -18.50
CA ASP A 353 5.24 12.38 -19.90
C ASP A 353 5.90 13.73 -20.24
N LEU A 354 7.15 13.67 -20.67
CA LEU A 354 7.95 14.83 -21.06
C LEU A 354 7.89 15.10 -22.57
N SER A 355 7.23 14.25 -23.37
CA SER A 355 7.08 14.44 -24.82
C SER A 355 6.44 15.78 -25.24
N PRO A 356 5.54 16.41 -24.44
CA PRO A 356 5.01 17.73 -24.78
C PRO A 356 6.08 18.81 -24.93
N LEU A 357 7.25 18.68 -24.29
CA LEU A 357 8.34 19.65 -24.37
C LEU A 357 8.83 19.85 -25.82
N GLN A 358 8.88 18.77 -26.62
CA GLN A 358 9.32 18.83 -28.03
C GLN A 358 8.43 19.74 -28.88
N SER A 359 7.13 19.74 -28.59
CA SER A 359 6.13 20.49 -29.38
C SER A 359 6.33 22.01 -29.31
N PHE A 360 7.15 22.48 -28.35
CA PHE A 360 7.47 23.90 -28.17
C PHE A 360 8.95 24.22 -28.35
N GLY A 361 9.74 23.27 -28.85
CA GLY A 361 11.20 23.39 -28.88
C GLY A 361 11.80 23.57 -27.48
N GLY A 362 11.11 23.06 -26.46
CA GLY A 362 11.54 23.10 -25.07
C GLY A 362 12.37 21.88 -24.69
N LYS A 363 13.17 22.03 -23.65
CA LYS A 363 13.93 20.95 -23.01
C LYS A 363 14.06 21.22 -21.52
N LEU A 364 14.19 20.17 -20.72
CA LEU A 364 14.76 20.30 -19.38
C LEU A 364 16.27 20.15 -19.51
N ASP A 365 17.02 21.04 -18.89
CA ASP A 365 18.48 21.01 -18.80
C ASP A 365 18.93 20.31 -17.52
N GLN A 366 18.12 20.45 -16.45
CA GLN A 366 18.46 19.94 -15.13
C GLN A 366 17.22 19.63 -14.28
N ILE A 367 17.34 18.60 -13.43
CA ILE A 367 16.40 18.29 -12.35
C ILE A 367 17.20 17.94 -11.09
N ARG A 368 16.93 18.60 -9.97
CA ARG A 368 17.49 18.32 -8.64
C ARG A 368 16.34 18.02 -7.68
N PHE A 369 16.55 17.01 -6.86
CA PHE A 369 15.73 16.72 -5.69
C PHE A 369 16.67 16.44 -4.53
N SER A 370 16.56 17.18 -3.44
CA SER A 370 17.47 17.06 -2.29
C SER A 370 16.86 17.54 -0.98
N PHE A 371 17.42 17.08 0.14
CA PHE A 371 17.16 17.60 1.47
C PHE A 371 18.30 18.53 1.85
N ASP A 372 17.99 19.79 2.11
CA ASP A 372 18.94 20.72 2.68
C ASP A 372 18.71 20.86 4.18
N TYR A 373 19.77 20.71 4.95
CA TYR A 373 19.71 20.73 6.39
C TYR A 373 20.02 22.13 6.91
N ASN A 374 19.66 22.38 8.16
CA ASN A 374 19.97 23.63 8.83
C ASN A 374 21.20 23.45 9.76
N PRO A 375 21.68 24.52 10.44
CA PRO A 375 22.86 24.43 11.32
C PRO A 375 22.80 23.41 12.45
N HIS A 376 21.61 22.90 12.84
CA HIS A 376 21.49 21.85 13.83
C HIS A 376 22.01 20.50 13.33
N ALA A 377 22.16 20.31 12.01
CA ALA A 377 22.79 19.12 11.43
C ALA A 377 24.34 19.17 11.44
N ALA A 378 24.94 20.27 11.88
CA ALA A 378 26.40 20.39 11.94
C ALA A 378 27.01 19.31 12.85
N GLY A 379 28.05 18.63 12.36
CA GLY A 379 28.72 17.52 13.02
C GLY A 379 28.10 16.13 12.72
N MET A 380 26.97 16.06 12.02
CA MET A 380 26.44 14.80 11.50
C MET A 380 27.36 14.22 10.42
N THR A 381 27.17 12.94 10.10
CA THR A 381 27.92 12.25 9.05
C THR A 381 27.01 11.94 7.88
N PHE A 382 27.36 12.42 6.69
CA PHE A 382 26.77 11.98 5.44
C PHE A 382 27.39 10.66 4.98
N MET A 383 26.57 9.70 4.58
CA MET A 383 26.98 8.38 4.11
C MET A 383 26.16 7.95 2.89
N ASN A 384 26.85 7.36 1.92
CA ASN A 384 26.25 6.53 0.88
C ASN A 384 27.24 5.39 0.53
N PRO A 385 26.95 4.47 -0.42
CA PRO A 385 27.85 3.36 -0.74
C PRO A 385 29.31 3.74 -1.05
N SER A 386 29.57 4.96 -1.55
CA SER A 386 30.89 5.41 -1.99
C SER A 386 31.49 6.56 -1.17
N ASN A 387 30.74 7.15 -0.25
CA ASN A 387 31.13 8.36 0.49
C ASN A 387 30.84 8.21 1.98
N THR A 388 31.71 8.79 2.80
CA THR A 388 31.52 9.07 4.23
C THR A 388 32.14 10.44 4.48
N LEU A 389 31.31 11.45 4.76
CA LEU A 389 31.70 12.86 4.87
C LEU A 389 31.13 13.45 6.16
N THR A 390 31.81 14.43 6.73
CA THR A 390 31.29 15.18 7.88
C THR A 390 30.49 16.36 7.35
N VAL A 391 29.30 16.60 7.89
CA VAL A 391 28.52 17.81 7.63
C VAL A 391 29.07 18.92 8.52
N ASP A 392 29.86 19.84 7.96
CA ASP A 392 30.53 20.91 8.69
C ASP A 392 30.46 22.29 8.01
N GLY A 393 29.68 22.40 6.94
CA GLY A 393 29.50 23.62 6.17
C GLY A 393 30.68 23.96 5.26
N LYS A 394 31.59 23.01 4.98
CA LYS A 394 32.75 23.23 4.10
C LYS A 394 32.71 22.32 2.88
N PRO A 395 33.12 22.83 1.70
CA PRO A 395 33.10 22.03 0.47
C PRO A 395 33.94 20.74 0.58
N ASP A 396 33.32 19.61 0.23
CA ASP A 396 33.95 18.30 0.17
C ASP A 396 34.28 17.84 -1.26
N VAL A 397 35.20 16.89 -1.38
CA VAL A 397 35.41 16.13 -2.62
C VAL A 397 34.55 14.87 -2.58
N VAL A 398 33.56 14.79 -3.47
CA VAL A 398 32.53 13.74 -3.44
C VAL A 398 32.68 12.82 -4.65
N ASN A 399 32.48 11.52 -4.46
CA ASN A 399 32.21 10.59 -5.56
C ASN A 399 30.75 10.74 -6.00
N PRO A 400 30.48 11.27 -7.22
CA PRO A 400 29.12 11.62 -7.64
C PRO A 400 28.33 10.40 -8.19
N THR A 401 28.86 9.19 -8.06
CA THR A 401 28.26 8.01 -8.69
C THR A 401 26.92 7.63 -8.04
N VAL A 402 25.91 7.45 -8.89
CA VAL A 402 24.62 6.82 -8.56
C VAL A 402 24.33 5.72 -9.58
N GLN A 403 23.37 4.86 -9.30
CA GLN A 403 22.89 3.80 -10.18
C GLN A 403 21.59 4.23 -10.85
N PRO A 404 21.60 4.70 -12.12
CA PRO A 404 20.39 5.15 -12.80
C PRO A 404 19.40 4.00 -13.00
N GLY A 405 18.10 4.30 -12.90
CA GLY A 405 17.02 3.32 -13.04
C GLY A 405 16.90 2.36 -11.85
N GLN A 406 17.66 2.57 -10.78
CA GLN A 406 17.63 1.78 -9.56
C GLN A 406 17.40 2.66 -8.33
N LEU A 407 17.00 2.02 -7.24
CA LEU A 407 16.94 2.66 -5.93
C LEU A 407 18.38 2.96 -5.49
N ASN A 408 18.62 4.17 -4.97
CA ASN A 408 19.89 4.58 -4.39
C ASN A 408 19.63 5.06 -2.97
N TRP A 409 20.51 4.72 -2.03
CA TRP A 409 20.39 5.20 -0.66
C TRP A 409 21.51 6.21 -0.32
N MET A 410 21.14 7.19 0.49
CA MET A 410 22.04 8.15 1.12
C MET A 410 21.49 8.53 2.48
N MET A 411 22.36 8.88 3.42
CA MET A 411 22.00 9.05 4.83
C MET A 411 22.76 10.20 5.46
N VAL A 412 22.10 11.01 6.28
CA VAL A 412 22.74 11.95 7.20
C VAL A 412 22.38 11.52 8.61
N SER A 413 23.38 11.24 9.45
CA SER A 413 23.19 10.63 10.78
C SER A 413 24.09 11.27 11.83
N GLY A 414 23.56 11.52 13.04
CA GLY A 414 24.30 12.02 14.19
C GLY A 414 23.39 12.21 15.41
N ALA A 415 23.86 12.88 16.45
CA ALA A 415 23.11 13.03 17.70
C ALA A 415 21.66 13.54 17.54
N PRO A 416 21.35 14.48 16.63
CA PRO A 416 19.97 14.92 16.42
C PRO A 416 19.00 13.87 15.87
N GLY A 417 19.52 12.83 15.22
CA GLY A 417 18.72 11.81 14.56
C GLY A 417 19.38 11.31 13.27
N THR A 418 18.63 10.54 12.49
CA THR A 418 19.05 10.07 11.17
C THR A 418 17.97 10.33 10.14
N VAL A 419 18.37 10.88 8.98
CA VAL A 419 17.56 10.91 7.77
C VAL A 419 18.20 9.96 6.75
N LEU A 420 17.55 8.83 6.49
CA LEU A 420 17.94 7.89 5.44
C LEU A 420 17.01 8.06 4.24
N HIS A 421 17.54 8.56 3.14
CA HIS A 421 16.82 8.80 1.90
C HIS A 421 17.13 7.70 0.88
N LEU A 422 16.09 7.03 0.38
CA LEU A 422 16.16 6.04 -0.68
C LEU A 422 15.31 6.49 -1.86
N ALA A 423 15.96 6.82 -2.98
CA ALA A 423 15.28 7.36 -4.15
C ALA A 423 15.58 6.55 -5.42
N LEU A 424 14.53 6.28 -6.20
CA LEU A 424 14.69 5.81 -7.57
C LEU A 424 15.25 6.97 -8.39
N VAL A 425 16.49 6.83 -8.87
CA VAL A 425 17.11 7.86 -9.72
C VAL A 425 16.67 7.61 -11.17
N PRO A 426 15.86 8.50 -11.77
CA PRO A 426 15.35 8.29 -13.12
C PRO A 426 16.46 8.21 -14.17
N GLN A 427 16.42 7.20 -15.04
CA GLN A 427 17.36 7.05 -16.15
C GLN A 427 16.95 7.91 -17.35
N ILE A 428 16.95 9.23 -17.17
CA ILE A 428 16.65 10.23 -18.21
C ILE A 428 17.76 11.28 -18.28
N GLY A 429 17.91 11.94 -19.42
CA GLY A 429 19.00 12.91 -19.63
C GLY A 429 20.33 12.24 -19.93
N GLN A 430 21.41 13.01 -19.80
CA GLN A 430 22.75 12.60 -20.20
C GLN A 430 23.61 12.18 -19.00
N GLN A 431 23.35 12.75 -17.83
CA GLN A 431 24.07 12.47 -16.59
C GLN A 431 23.08 12.37 -15.43
N GLN A 432 23.29 11.39 -14.57
CA GLN A 432 22.63 11.28 -13.27
C GLN A 432 23.74 11.18 -12.23
N LEU A 433 23.67 12.06 -11.23
CA LEU A 433 24.73 12.28 -10.27
C LEU A 433 24.14 12.30 -8.86
N LEU A 434 24.92 11.88 -7.88
CA LEU A 434 24.70 12.26 -6.50
C LEU A 434 24.83 13.78 -6.41
N TYR A 435 23.87 14.42 -5.74
CA TYR A 435 24.00 15.81 -5.32
C TYR A 435 24.41 15.81 -3.84
N TYR A 436 25.52 16.46 -3.53
CA TYR A 436 25.95 16.75 -2.16
C TYR A 436 26.59 18.14 -2.15
N HIS A 437 26.07 19.04 -1.33
CA HIS A 437 26.62 20.38 -1.15
C HIS A 437 26.65 20.73 0.33
N ASP A 438 27.84 20.96 0.85
CA ASP A 438 28.04 21.42 2.22
C ASP A 438 28.94 22.67 2.16
N ASN A 439 28.36 23.86 2.19
CA ASN A 439 29.11 25.11 2.00
C ASN A 439 28.31 26.33 2.48
N LEU A 440 28.72 26.86 3.62
CA LEU A 440 28.18 28.10 4.16
C LEU A 440 28.64 29.36 3.39
N GLN A 441 29.63 29.24 2.52
CA GLN A 441 30.22 30.34 1.75
C GLN A 441 29.84 30.28 0.27
N SER A 442 28.72 29.64 -0.06
CA SER A 442 28.24 29.47 -1.44
C SER A 442 27.78 30.78 -2.10
N ASN A 443 27.63 31.86 -1.32
CA ASN A 443 27.03 33.14 -1.75
C ASN A 443 25.63 32.95 -2.36
N GLY A 444 24.84 32.00 -1.84
CA GLY A 444 23.51 31.69 -2.37
C GLY A 444 23.53 30.97 -3.71
N MET A 445 24.56 30.16 -4.00
CA MET A 445 24.67 29.40 -5.24
C MET A 445 24.83 27.90 -4.98
N GLY A 446 23.94 27.08 -5.53
CA GLY A 446 24.04 25.63 -5.49
C GLY A 446 25.19 25.07 -6.35
N LEU A 447 25.55 23.80 -6.13
CA LEU A 447 26.61 23.11 -6.90
C LEU A 447 26.22 22.97 -8.37
N ASP A 448 24.92 22.99 -8.60
CA ASP A 448 24.27 22.85 -9.89
C ASP A 448 24.17 24.19 -10.65
N GLY A 449 24.70 25.28 -10.09
CA GLY A 449 24.68 26.62 -10.70
C GLY A 449 23.34 27.33 -10.59
N THR A 450 22.39 26.79 -9.83
CA THR A 450 21.12 27.48 -9.52
C THR A 450 21.28 28.36 -8.29
N GLN A 451 20.43 29.38 -8.16
CA GLN A 451 20.35 30.13 -6.92
C GLN A 451 19.85 29.21 -5.81
N ASP A 452 20.50 29.33 -4.68
CA ASP A 452 20.08 28.64 -3.48
C ASP A 452 18.83 29.30 -2.90
N THR A 453 18.06 28.51 -2.17
CA THR A 453 16.77 28.91 -1.60
C THR A 453 16.79 28.69 -0.09
N GLY A 454 15.88 29.36 0.62
CA GLY A 454 15.84 29.34 2.08
C GLY A 454 16.82 30.27 2.74
N ASP A 455 17.68 29.72 3.58
CA ASP A 455 18.70 30.50 4.28
C ASP A 455 19.89 30.91 3.39
N LEU A 456 19.85 30.53 2.10
CA LEU A 456 20.83 30.84 1.06
C LEU A 456 22.20 30.21 1.31
N VAL A 457 22.25 29.19 2.16
CA VAL A 457 23.40 28.32 2.34
C VAL A 457 22.98 26.86 2.17
N ALA A 458 23.96 26.00 1.95
CA ALA A 458 23.73 24.57 1.87
C ALA A 458 24.51 23.88 2.98
N ILE A 459 23.83 23.10 3.82
CA ILE A 459 24.43 22.34 4.90
C ILE A 459 24.05 20.88 4.70
N GLY A 460 25.01 20.07 4.28
CA GLY A 460 24.77 18.66 3.95
C GLY A 460 23.66 18.43 2.90
N ASP A 461 23.36 19.41 2.04
CA ASP A 461 22.30 19.35 1.01
C ASP A 461 22.52 18.13 0.13
N SER A 462 21.69 17.11 0.28
CA SER A 462 21.95 15.80 -0.30
C SER A 462 20.74 15.21 -1.02
N GLY A 463 21.01 14.63 -2.19
CA GLY A 463 19.99 14.12 -3.09
C GLY A 463 20.57 13.63 -4.41
N PHE A 464 19.87 13.87 -5.50
CA PHE A 464 20.37 13.56 -6.84
C PHE A 464 20.16 14.72 -7.81
N LEU A 465 20.98 14.72 -8.85
CA LEU A 465 21.02 15.70 -9.91
C LEU A 465 21.01 15.00 -11.27
N ILE A 466 20.06 15.35 -12.12
CA ILE A 466 20.00 14.91 -13.50
C ILE A 466 20.35 16.09 -14.38
N LYS A 467 21.27 15.90 -15.33
CA LYS A 467 21.64 16.91 -16.34
C LYS A 467 21.48 16.37 -17.76
N GLY A 468 21.19 17.26 -18.69
CA GLY A 468 21.25 17.00 -20.13
C GLY A 468 20.06 17.59 -20.87
N ASN A 469 20.04 17.47 -22.19
CA ASN A 469 18.96 18.02 -23.03
C ASN A 469 17.74 17.06 -23.06
N ILE A 470 16.96 17.03 -21.98
CA ILE A 470 15.79 16.15 -21.85
C ILE A 470 14.63 16.74 -22.64
N THR A 471 14.27 16.10 -23.75
CA THR A 471 13.19 16.57 -24.64
C THR A 471 12.00 15.63 -24.67
N SER A 472 12.15 14.38 -24.23
CA SER A 472 11.10 13.37 -24.17
C SER A 472 11.46 12.28 -23.18
N GLY A 473 10.49 11.42 -22.87
CA GLY A 473 10.63 10.32 -21.94
C GLY A 473 9.59 10.43 -20.84
N THR A 474 9.69 9.56 -19.86
CA THR A 474 8.77 9.54 -18.72
C THR A 474 9.58 9.78 -17.45
N LEU A 475 9.26 10.85 -16.74
CA LEU A 475 9.80 11.12 -15.41
C LEU A 475 8.91 10.40 -14.39
N SER A 476 9.48 9.42 -13.72
CA SER A 476 8.85 8.76 -12.57
C SER A 476 9.72 8.99 -11.35
N PHE A 477 9.14 9.57 -10.32
CA PHE A 477 9.79 9.83 -9.06
C PHE A 477 9.19 8.94 -7.98
N LEU A 478 10.05 8.27 -7.22
CA LEU A 478 9.68 7.50 -6.04
C LEU A 478 10.81 7.65 -5.03
N SER A 479 10.48 8.15 -3.85
CA SER A 479 11.43 8.25 -2.75
C SER A 479 10.81 7.85 -1.43
N TYR A 480 11.60 7.14 -0.62
CA TYR A 480 11.34 6.87 0.78
C TYR A 480 12.35 7.66 1.62
N SER A 481 11.89 8.40 2.61
CA SER A 481 12.75 9.03 3.61
C SER A 481 12.41 8.44 4.97
N PHE A 482 13.36 7.80 5.63
CA PHE A 482 13.20 7.25 6.97
C PHE A 482 13.82 8.19 8.00
N PHE A 483 13.14 8.32 9.14
CA PHE A 483 13.49 9.18 10.26
C PHE A 483 13.79 8.29 11.48
N LEU A 484 15.07 8.10 11.74
CA LEU A 484 15.62 7.00 12.53
C LEU A 484 16.50 7.52 13.68
N PRO A 485 16.85 6.68 14.67
CA PRO A 485 17.72 7.09 15.77
C PRO A 485 19.07 7.65 15.32
N GLY A 486 19.68 8.52 16.12
CA GLY A 486 20.95 9.19 15.80
C GLY A 486 22.18 8.28 15.68
N SER A 487 22.06 7.01 16.06
CA SER A 487 23.12 6.00 15.99
C SER A 487 22.93 4.99 14.84
N PHE A 488 22.13 5.31 13.83
CA PHE A 488 21.82 4.39 12.74
C PHE A 488 23.06 4.15 11.86
N SER A 489 23.46 2.89 11.74
CA SER A 489 24.69 2.51 11.06
C SER A 489 24.50 2.33 9.55
N ARG A 490 25.61 2.39 8.82
CA ARG A 490 25.67 2.03 7.40
C ARG A 490 25.12 0.63 7.13
N GLN A 491 25.35 -0.33 8.03
CA GLN A 491 24.87 -1.70 7.85
C GLN A 491 23.36 -1.80 7.99
N GLU A 492 22.76 -1.05 8.91
CA GLU A 492 21.30 -0.98 9.06
C GLU A 492 20.67 -0.26 7.86
N ALA A 493 21.31 0.80 7.34
CA ALA A 493 20.88 1.47 6.11
C ALA A 493 20.89 0.53 4.90
N GLU A 494 21.96 -0.25 4.73
CA GLU A 494 22.04 -1.27 3.69
C GLU A 494 20.97 -2.36 3.88
N THR A 495 20.70 -2.79 5.11
CA THR A 495 19.66 -3.77 5.40
C THR A 495 18.28 -3.27 4.97
N LEU A 496 17.93 -2.04 5.30
CA LEU A 496 16.66 -1.44 4.91
C LEU A 496 16.56 -1.21 3.40
N TYR A 497 17.66 -0.81 2.75
CA TYR A 497 17.76 -0.74 1.30
C TYR A 497 17.50 -2.10 0.64
N GLN A 498 18.17 -3.17 1.11
CA GLN A 498 17.96 -4.52 0.60
C GLN A 498 16.52 -4.99 0.82
N ASN A 499 15.93 -4.71 1.98
CA ASN A 499 14.55 -5.07 2.27
C ASN A 499 13.56 -4.46 1.26
N LEU A 500 13.72 -3.18 0.91
CA LEU A 500 12.84 -2.53 -0.08
C LEU A 500 13.06 -3.06 -1.50
N GLN A 501 14.29 -3.47 -1.84
CA GLN A 501 14.55 -4.14 -3.12
C GLN A 501 13.94 -5.55 -3.20
N ASN A 502 13.68 -6.16 -2.04
CA ASN A 502 13.19 -7.53 -1.92
C ASN A 502 11.93 -7.54 -1.04
N PRO A 503 10.81 -6.99 -1.54
CA PRO A 503 9.57 -6.87 -0.77
C PRO A 503 9.03 -8.25 -0.36
N PRO A 504 8.27 -8.33 0.75
CA PRO A 504 7.72 -9.59 1.20
C PRO A 504 6.70 -10.17 0.21
N VAL A 505 6.62 -11.50 0.18
CA VAL A 505 5.62 -12.23 -0.62
C VAL A 505 4.42 -12.56 0.27
N LEU A 506 3.22 -12.17 -0.18
CA LEU A 506 1.98 -12.37 0.56
C LEU A 506 1.17 -13.55 0.02
N SER A 507 0.63 -14.35 0.93
CA SER A 507 -0.34 -15.40 0.63
C SER A 507 -1.57 -15.26 1.54
N TYR A 508 -2.75 -15.64 1.01
CA TYR A 508 -4.03 -15.38 1.67
C TYR A 508 -4.84 -16.67 1.81
N ARG A 509 -5.25 -16.99 3.02
CA ARG A 509 -6.07 -18.18 3.32
C ARG A 509 -7.36 -17.76 4.03
N PHE A 510 -8.49 -17.90 3.34
CA PHE A 510 -9.80 -17.67 3.94
C PHE A 510 -10.17 -18.83 4.87
N GLN A 511 -10.65 -18.49 6.06
CA GLN A 511 -11.09 -19.44 7.07
C GLN A 511 -12.43 -18.98 7.62
N GLN A 512 -13.37 -19.91 7.78
CA GLN A 512 -14.63 -19.65 8.48
C GLN A 512 -14.57 -20.33 9.84
N ASN A 513 -15.05 -19.62 10.86
CA ASN A 513 -15.23 -20.23 12.14
C ASN A 513 -16.36 -21.24 11.97
N ALA A 514 -16.03 -22.52 12.05
CA ALA A 514 -17.05 -23.53 12.15
C ALA A 514 -17.73 -23.28 13.49
N THR A 515 -18.85 -22.52 13.50
CA THR A 515 -19.83 -22.62 14.57
C THR A 515 -19.95 -24.09 14.83
N SER A 516 -19.61 -24.52 16.05
CA SER A 516 -19.70 -25.91 16.45
C SER A 516 -21.00 -26.47 15.90
N VAL A 517 -20.89 -27.37 14.92
CA VAL A 517 -21.92 -28.40 14.81
C VAL A 517 -21.84 -29.05 16.18
N ALA A 518 -22.83 -28.77 17.02
CA ALA A 518 -22.87 -29.26 18.40
C ALA A 518 -22.36 -30.70 18.40
N SER A 519 -21.22 -30.92 19.05
CA SER A 519 -20.61 -32.24 19.21
C SER A 519 -21.70 -33.17 19.74
N GLU A 520 -22.18 -34.07 18.89
CA GLU A 520 -23.09 -35.18 19.22
C GLU A 520 -24.07 -34.92 20.39
N GLY A 521 -24.68 -33.74 20.44
CA GLY A 521 -25.83 -33.51 21.29
C GLY A 521 -26.96 -34.21 20.61
N THR A 522 -27.20 -35.48 20.97
CA THR A 522 -28.29 -36.36 20.52
C THR A 522 -29.27 -35.57 19.68
N ALA A 523 -29.05 -35.57 18.36
CA ALA A 523 -29.90 -34.81 17.45
C ALA A 523 -31.33 -35.13 17.88
N PRO A 524 -32.16 -34.13 18.27
CA PRO A 524 -33.54 -34.42 18.60
C PRO A 524 -34.01 -35.21 17.39
N ARG A 525 -34.49 -36.45 17.62
CA ARG A 525 -35.01 -37.34 16.56
C ARG A 525 -36.21 -36.62 15.96
N ARG A 526 -35.95 -35.58 15.17
CA ARG A 526 -36.93 -34.80 14.47
C ARG A 526 -37.45 -35.78 13.45
N PRO A 527 -38.75 -36.10 13.48
CA PRO A 527 -39.30 -37.03 12.52
C PRO A 527 -39.04 -36.48 11.11
N ILE A 528 -38.14 -37.12 10.36
CA ILE A 528 -37.87 -36.76 8.97
C ILE A 528 -38.97 -37.37 8.12
N LEU A 529 -39.51 -36.60 7.18
CA LEU A 529 -40.37 -37.12 6.14
C LEU A 529 -39.52 -37.98 5.20
N GLN A 530 -39.62 -39.31 5.31
CA GLN A 530 -38.89 -40.20 4.42
C GLN A 530 -39.64 -40.31 3.11
N VAL A 531 -38.95 -40.06 2.00
CA VAL A 531 -39.48 -40.10 0.64
C VAL A 531 -38.67 -41.12 -0.13
N TYR A 532 -39.33 -42.16 -0.65
CA TYR A 532 -38.68 -43.24 -1.38
C TYR A 532 -39.48 -43.62 -2.64
N PRO A 533 -38.82 -43.86 -3.78
CA PRO A 533 -37.38 -43.70 -4.00
C PRO A 533 -36.98 -42.22 -4.15
N ASN A 534 -35.77 -41.90 -3.73
CA ASN A 534 -35.16 -40.58 -3.89
C ASN A 534 -33.63 -40.73 -3.93
N PRO A 535 -32.97 -40.54 -5.09
CA PRO A 535 -33.52 -40.01 -6.34
C PRO A 535 -34.61 -40.89 -6.96
N PHE A 536 -35.55 -40.24 -7.64
CA PHE A 536 -36.69 -40.85 -8.31
C PHE A 536 -36.46 -40.89 -9.82
N SER A 537 -36.68 -42.05 -10.46
CA SER A 537 -36.61 -42.17 -11.92
C SER A 537 -37.93 -42.72 -12.45
N LEU A 538 -38.55 -42.00 -13.39
CA LEU A 538 -39.82 -42.40 -14.00
C LEU A 538 -39.73 -43.79 -14.66
N ARG A 539 -38.56 -44.17 -15.18
CA ARG A 539 -38.32 -45.47 -15.81
C ARG A 539 -38.32 -46.66 -14.83
N HIS A 540 -37.93 -46.45 -13.58
CA HIS A 540 -37.67 -47.53 -12.62
C HIS A 540 -38.72 -47.63 -11.50
N SER A 541 -39.45 -46.55 -11.23
CA SER A 541 -40.26 -46.43 -10.01
C SER A 541 -41.77 -46.56 -10.23
N ARG A 542 -42.21 -46.99 -11.44
CA ARG A 542 -43.63 -47.10 -11.85
C ARG A 542 -44.48 -45.85 -11.53
N GLY A 543 -43.87 -44.66 -11.50
CA GLY A 543 -44.57 -43.41 -11.18
C GLY A 543 -44.85 -43.15 -9.70
N VAL A 544 -44.58 -44.06 -8.77
CA VAL A 544 -45.06 -43.94 -7.38
C VAL A 544 -43.97 -43.54 -6.39
N LEU A 545 -44.16 -42.40 -5.73
CA LEU A 545 -43.43 -41.98 -4.53
C LEU A 545 -44.14 -42.46 -3.27
N ARG A 546 -43.38 -43.01 -2.32
CA ARG A 546 -43.87 -43.38 -0.99
C ARG A 546 -43.33 -42.41 0.05
N LEU A 547 -44.23 -41.78 0.79
CA LEU A 547 -43.91 -40.93 1.92
C LEU A 547 -44.24 -41.65 3.22
N ILE A 548 -43.25 -41.85 4.08
CA ILE A 548 -43.48 -42.43 5.40
C ILE A 548 -43.69 -41.28 6.39
N VAL A 549 -44.92 -41.20 6.89
CA VAL A 549 -45.38 -40.18 7.81
C VAL A 549 -45.17 -40.63 9.26
N PRO A 550 -44.65 -39.77 10.14
CA PRO A 550 -44.54 -40.06 11.57
C PRO A 550 -45.93 -40.28 12.21
N ARG A 551 -46.03 -41.18 13.20
CA ARG A 551 -47.27 -41.74 13.78
C ARG A 551 -48.28 -40.76 14.44
N SER A 552 -48.23 -39.44 14.18
CA SER A 552 -49.12 -38.47 14.85
C SER A 552 -49.46 -37.22 14.02
N SER A 553 -49.63 -37.35 12.70
CA SER A 553 -50.11 -36.22 11.89
C SER A 553 -51.63 -36.25 11.74
N THR A 554 -52.32 -35.37 12.49
CA THR A 554 -53.70 -34.97 12.18
C THR A 554 -53.76 -34.24 10.82
N ALA A 555 -54.93 -34.26 10.19
CA ALA A 555 -55.22 -33.77 8.83
C ALA A 555 -54.40 -32.54 8.38
N GLY A 556 -53.88 -32.60 7.16
CA GLY A 556 -52.90 -31.67 6.63
C GLY A 556 -52.91 -31.55 5.11
N ALA A 557 -51.84 -31.04 4.51
CA ALA A 557 -51.64 -30.98 3.07
C ALA A 557 -50.24 -31.44 2.68
N LEU A 558 -50.15 -32.24 1.62
CA LEU A 558 -48.93 -32.54 0.91
C LEU A 558 -48.73 -31.47 -0.17
N ARG A 559 -47.54 -30.87 -0.23
CA ARG A 559 -47.19 -29.83 -1.20
C ARG A 559 -45.88 -30.21 -1.88
N LEU A 560 -45.77 -29.94 -3.17
CA LEU A 560 -44.52 -30.05 -3.92
C LEU A 560 -44.20 -28.68 -4.52
N THR A 561 -42.98 -28.20 -4.31
CA THR A 561 -42.51 -26.94 -4.89
C THR A 561 -41.24 -27.14 -5.72
N ASN A 562 -41.08 -26.36 -6.78
CA ASN A 562 -39.82 -26.32 -7.54
C ASN A 562 -38.75 -25.49 -6.81
N ILE A 563 -37.55 -25.37 -7.39
CA ILE A 563 -36.43 -24.59 -6.82
C ILE A 563 -36.71 -23.09 -6.68
N LEU A 564 -37.68 -22.56 -7.42
CA LEU A 564 -38.13 -21.17 -7.33
C LEU A 564 -39.21 -20.97 -6.26
N GLY A 565 -39.57 -22.02 -5.52
CA GLY A 565 -40.62 -21.99 -4.49
C GLY A 565 -42.05 -22.03 -5.04
N GLN A 566 -42.24 -22.19 -6.34
CA GLN A 566 -43.57 -22.30 -6.95
C GLN A 566 -44.18 -23.66 -6.65
N GLU A 567 -45.45 -23.69 -6.22
CA GLU A 567 -46.19 -24.91 -5.96
C GLU A 567 -46.59 -25.59 -7.27
N VAL A 568 -46.11 -26.80 -7.48
CA VAL A 568 -46.40 -27.62 -8.67
C VAL A 568 -47.41 -28.73 -8.38
N PHE A 569 -47.66 -29.03 -7.10
CA PHE A 569 -48.66 -30.00 -6.68
C PHE A 569 -49.13 -29.74 -5.25
N ARG A 570 -50.43 -29.93 -5.00
CA ARG A 570 -51.02 -29.91 -3.67
C ARG A 570 -52.12 -30.95 -3.54
N ARG A 571 -52.07 -31.72 -2.46
CA ARG A 571 -53.14 -32.66 -2.08
C ARG A 571 -53.48 -32.47 -0.61
N ARG A 572 -54.76 -32.25 -0.30
CA ARG A 572 -55.26 -32.30 1.08
C ARG A 572 -55.29 -33.75 1.53
N LEU A 573 -54.85 -33.99 2.75
CA LEU A 573 -54.82 -35.31 3.39
C LEU A 573 -55.98 -35.41 4.37
N SER A 574 -56.71 -36.52 4.32
CA SER A 574 -57.75 -36.81 5.30
C SER A 574 -57.14 -37.22 6.64
N ALA A 575 -57.91 -37.13 7.72
CA ALA A 575 -57.43 -37.45 9.07
C ALA A 575 -57.05 -38.93 9.29
N ALA A 576 -57.38 -39.81 8.33
CA ALA A 576 -57.22 -41.26 8.42
C ALA A 576 -56.20 -41.84 7.41
N GLU A 577 -55.27 -41.02 6.90
CA GLU A 577 -54.25 -41.53 5.96
C GLU A 577 -53.32 -42.55 6.64
N PRO A 578 -52.97 -43.65 5.95
CA PRO A 578 -52.02 -44.63 6.47
C PRO A 578 -50.64 -44.00 6.67
N ARG A 579 -49.84 -44.62 7.54
CA ARG A 579 -48.44 -44.22 7.83
C ARG A 579 -47.58 -44.07 6.57
N THR A 580 -47.95 -44.73 5.48
CA THR A 580 -47.30 -44.60 4.18
C THR A 580 -48.27 -44.02 3.17
N ILE A 581 -48.03 -42.79 2.72
CA ILE A 581 -48.78 -42.15 1.66
C ILE A 581 -48.12 -42.52 0.33
N SER A 582 -48.88 -43.09 -0.60
CA SER A 582 -48.42 -43.27 -1.98
C SER A 582 -48.90 -42.11 -2.84
N LEU A 583 -48.00 -41.54 -3.63
CA LEU A 583 -48.25 -40.46 -4.57
C LEU A 583 -47.79 -40.92 -5.96
N ASP A 584 -48.72 -41.06 -6.89
CA ASP A 584 -48.39 -41.25 -8.29
C ASP A 584 -48.02 -39.90 -8.90
N ILE A 585 -46.74 -39.70 -9.15
CA ILE A 585 -46.20 -38.48 -9.76
C ILE A 585 -46.06 -38.58 -11.28
N SER A 586 -46.35 -39.74 -11.89
CA SER A 586 -46.34 -39.87 -13.35
C SER A 586 -47.40 -38.99 -14.01
N GLN A 587 -48.52 -38.77 -13.32
CA GLN A 587 -49.62 -37.92 -13.79
C GLN A 587 -49.33 -36.41 -13.66
N LEU A 588 -48.26 -36.02 -12.96
CA LEU A 588 -47.95 -34.60 -12.71
C LEU A 588 -47.08 -33.97 -13.81
N HIS A 589 -46.60 -34.75 -14.78
CA HIS A 589 -45.75 -34.30 -15.89
C HIS A 589 -44.60 -33.38 -15.46
N LEU A 590 -43.97 -33.68 -14.31
CA LEU A 590 -42.89 -32.86 -13.76
C LEU A 590 -41.59 -33.05 -14.56
N PRO A 591 -40.93 -31.97 -15.01
CA PRO A 591 -39.63 -32.09 -15.65
C PRO A 591 -38.57 -32.61 -14.67
N PRO A 592 -37.51 -33.30 -15.16
CA PRO A 592 -36.37 -33.69 -14.33
C PRO A 592 -35.78 -32.47 -13.61
N GLY A 593 -35.44 -32.63 -12.34
CA GLY A 593 -34.96 -31.52 -11.52
C GLY A 593 -35.08 -31.73 -10.02
N ILE A 594 -34.77 -30.67 -9.27
CA ILE A 594 -34.86 -30.65 -7.81
C ILE A 594 -36.19 -30.05 -7.38
N TYR A 595 -36.87 -30.74 -6.48
CA TYR A 595 -38.13 -30.32 -5.88
C TYR A 595 -38.04 -30.42 -4.36
N TRP A 596 -38.97 -29.76 -3.68
CA TRP A 596 -39.17 -29.89 -2.24
C TRP A 596 -40.57 -30.41 -1.97
N ILE A 597 -40.65 -31.58 -1.33
CA ILE A 597 -41.91 -32.14 -0.88
C ILE A 597 -42.11 -31.82 0.60
N ALA A 598 -43.25 -31.22 0.91
CA ALA A 598 -43.59 -30.75 2.23
C ALA A 598 -44.91 -31.37 2.71
N LEU A 599 -44.87 -32.04 3.85
CA LEU A 599 -46.05 -32.45 4.59
C LEU A 599 -46.35 -31.38 5.65
N GLN A 600 -47.40 -30.61 5.42
CA GLN A 600 -47.93 -29.65 6.37
C GLN A 600 -49.02 -30.32 7.20
N THR A 601 -48.81 -30.48 8.50
CA THR A 601 -49.85 -30.90 9.46
C THR A 601 -50.37 -29.67 10.20
N ARG A 602 -51.31 -29.83 11.14
CA ARG A 602 -51.75 -28.72 12.01
C ARG A 602 -50.59 -28.08 12.79
N ASP A 603 -49.67 -28.89 13.28
CA ASP A 603 -48.69 -28.45 14.29
C ASP A 603 -47.27 -28.30 13.74
N ARG A 604 -47.00 -28.74 12.50
CA ARG A 604 -45.65 -28.70 11.93
C ARG A 604 -45.63 -28.83 10.40
N VAL A 605 -44.50 -28.44 9.80
CA VAL A 605 -44.19 -28.69 8.40
C VAL A 605 -42.94 -29.56 8.32
N LEU A 606 -43.05 -30.75 7.74
CA LEU A 606 -41.93 -31.63 7.45
C LEU A 606 -41.55 -31.48 5.98
N ARG A 607 -40.27 -31.25 5.67
CA ARG A 607 -39.79 -31.05 4.29
C ARG A 607 -38.69 -32.05 3.95
N GLN A 608 -38.67 -32.48 2.69
CA GLN A 608 -37.62 -33.33 2.14
C GLN A 608 -37.29 -32.88 0.71
N LYS A 609 -36.00 -32.84 0.38
CA LYS A 609 -35.54 -32.63 -1.00
C LYS A 609 -35.91 -33.88 -1.82
N LEU A 610 -36.53 -33.70 -2.98
CA LEU A 610 -36.82 -34.74 -3.96
C LEU A 610 -36.01 -34.47 -5.23
N LEU A 611 -35.26 -35.45 -5.71
CA LEU A 611 -34.55 -35.38 -6.99
C LEU A 611 -35.28 -36.24 -8.02
N ILE A 612 -35.81 -35.65 -9.09
CA ILE A 612 -36.40 -36.35 -10.22
C ILE A 612 -35.36 -36.43 -11.33
N LEU A 613 -35.00 -37.66 -11.71
CA LEU A 613 -34.09 -37.97 -12.80
C LEU A 613 -34.86 -38.18 -14.12
N PRO A 614 -34.19 -38.02 -15.28
CA PRO A 614 -34.75 -38.31 -16.59
C PRO A 614 -35.32 -39.72 -16.77
#